data_AF-A0A7S3M8T9-F1
#
_entry.id   AF-A0A7S3M8T9-F1
#
_cell.length_a   1.000
_cell.length_b   1.000
_cell.length_c   1.000
_cell.angle_alpha   90.00
_cell.angle_beta   90.00
_cell.angle_gamma   90.00
#
_symmetry.space_group_name_H-M   'P 1'
#
loop_
_entity.id
_entity.type
_entity.pdbx_description
1 polymer ?
#
loop_
_entity_poly.entity_id
_entity_poly.type
_entity_poly.pdbx_seq_one_letter_code
_entity_poly.pdbx_strand_id
1 'polypeptide(L)'
;ENVVRLKGGDPFIFGRGGEEVEHLRAAGVPVTVVNGITAGLAGLTSLGAPLTHREHAHGVVFVTGHAKPGDAGTDWRQLAATARDAKLTLVIYMGVSGASTIEQELLTGLPADTPVAVIQHASLAHQRHAVT
;
A
#
# COMPACT_ATOMS: atom_id res chain seq x y z
N GLU A 1 30.16 -7.10 15.19
CA GLU A 1 28.87 -6.75 15.84
C GLU A 1 27.73 -7.23 14.96
N ASN A 2 26.54 -7.47 15.53
CA ASN A 2 25.34 -7.81 14.77
C ASN A 2 24.40 -6.59 14.75
N VAL A 3 24.18 -6.02 13.57
CA VAL A 3 23.35 -4.81 13.40
C VAL A 3 21.98 -5.19 12.83
N VAL A 4 20.92 -4.71 13.46
CA VAL A 4 19.54 -4.93 13.01
C VAL A 4 18.90 -3.60 12.65
N ARG A 5 18.41 -3.50 11.42
CA ARG A 5 17.55 -2.40 10.96
C ARG A 5 16.09 -2.85 11.02
N LEU A 6 15.42 -2.56 12.13
CA LEU A 6 14.00 -2.85 12.27
C LEU A 6 13.16 -1.87 11.41
N LYS A 7 12.25 -2.41 10.61
CA LYS A 7 11.38 -1.64 9.72
C LYS A 7 9.92 -2.02 9.99
N GLY A 8 9.03 -1.04 9.94
CA GLY A 8 7.59 -1.29 10.07
C GLY A 8 7.04 -1.97 8.81
N GLY A 9 6.20 -2.99 8.99
CA GLY A 9 5.63 -3.74 7.88
C GLY A 9 6.64 -4.66 7.21
N ASP A 10 6.57 -4.76 5.88
CA ASP A 10 7.57 -5.48 5.09
C ASP A 10 8.70 -4.53 4.65
N PRO A 11 9.99 -4.90 4.80
CA PRO A 11 11.13 -4.07 4.43
C PRO A 11 11.12 -3.54 2.98
N PHE A 12 10.52 -4.31 2.06
CA PHE A 12 10.57 -4.07 0.62
C PHE A 12 9.28 -3.51 0.03
N ILE A 13 8.20 -3.40 0.80
CA ILE A 13 6.98 -2.70 0.39
C ILE A 13 7.02 -1.26 0.91
N PHE A 14 7.35 -0.31 0.02
CA PHE A 14 7.47 1.12 0.32
C PHE A 14 8.41 1.49 1.47
N GLY A 15 9.21 0.54 1.96
CA GLY A 15 10.15 0.74 3.06
C GLY A 15 11.54 1.20 2.64
N ARG A 16 11.84 1.27 1.34
CA ARG A 16 13.19 1.56 0.79
C ARG A 16 14.27 0.55 1.21
N GLY A 17 13.89 -0.64 1.71
CA GLY A 17 14.85 -1.65 2.12
C GLY A 17 15.76 -2.12 0.98
N GLY A 18 15.28 -2.11 -0.26
CA GLY A 18 16.09 -2.45 -1.43
C GLY A 18 17.31 -1.55 -1.59
N GLU A 19 17.13 -0.22 -1.46
CA GLU A 19 18.21 0.77 -1.53
C GLU A 19 19.23 0.58 -0.40
N GLU A 20 18.75 0.30 0.83
CA GLU A 20 19.61 0.01 1.98
C GLU A 20 20.47 -1.25 1.74
N VAL A 21 19.86 -2.31 1.22
CA VAL A 21 20.54 -3.59 0.92
C VAL A 21 21.57 -3.42 -0.20
N GLU A 22 21.22 -2.72 -1.27
CA GLU A 22 22.13 -2.44 -2.40
C GLU A 22 23.38 -1.70 -1.91
N HIS A 23 23.19 -0.64 -1.12
CA HIS A 23 24.29 0.15 -0.57
C HIS A 23 25.23 -0.68 0.32
N LEU A 24 24.66 -1.48 1.23
CA LEU A 24 25.46 -2.33 2.13
C LEU A 24 26.24 -3.41 1.37
N ARG A 25 25.62 -4.04 0.38
CA ARG A 25 26.29 -5.02 -0.47
C ARG A 25 27.42 -4.39 -1.30
N ALA A 26 27.22 -3.19 -1.83
CA ALA A 26 28.27 -2.44 -2.52
C ALA A 26 29.46 -2.12 -1.60
N ALA A 27 29.21 -1.94 -0.30
CA ALA A 27 30.24 -1.77 0.73
C ALA A 27 30.85 -3.10 1.24
N GLY A 28 30.48 -4.25 0.68
CA GLY A 28 30.98 -5.56 1.11
C GLY A 28 30.36 -6.08 2.41
N VAL A 29 29.26 -5.49 2.88
CA VAL A 29 28.56 -5.91 4.10
C VAL A 29 27.53 -6.99 3.73
N PRO A 30 27.61 -8.21 4.31
CA PRO A 30 26.61 -9.24 4.08
C PRO A 30 25.28 -8.85 4.75
N VAL A 31 24.17 -9.00 4.02
CA VAL A 31 22.83 -8.64 4.50
C VAL A 31 21.85 -9.79 4.29
N THR A 32 21.13 -10.13 5.36
CA THR A 32 19.96 -11.01 5.34
C THR A 32 18.70 -10.17 5.50
N VAL A 33 17.69 -10.44 4.68
CA VAL A 33 16.38 -9.77 4.75
C VAL A 33 15.38 -10.75 5.32
N VAL A 34 14.70 -10.33 6.38
CA VAL A 34 13.58 -11.05 6.99
C VAL A 34 12.30 -10.32 6.59
N ASN A 35 11.33 -11.04 6.02
CA ASN A 35 10.07 -10.47 5.58
C ASN A 35 9.20 -10.03 6.77
N GLY A 36 8.23 -9.16 6.49
CA GLY A 36 7.24 -8.72 7.48
C GLY A 36 5.82 -8.79 6.94
N ILE A 37 4.84 -8.55 7.82
CA ILE A 37 3.45 -8.41 7.42
C ILE A 37 3.19 -6.94 7.07
N THR A 38 2.93 -6.66 5.79
CA THR A 38 2.70 -5.28 5.33
C THR A 38 1.37 -4.70 5.82
N ALA A 39 1.31 -3.38 6.01
CA ALA A 39 0.16 -2.69 6.62
C ALA A 39 -1.15 -2.89 5.84
N GLY A 40 -1.07 -2.97 4.51
CA GLY A 40 -2.21 -3.20 3.63
C GLY A 40 -2.88 -4.56 3.82
N LEU A 41 -2.06 -5.59 4.07
CA LEU A 41 -2.57 -6.92 4.41
C LEU A 41 -3.12 -6.95 5.85
N ALA A 42 -2.34 -6.44 6.81
CA ALA A 42 -2.73 -6.42 8.22
C ALA A 42 -4.02 -5.61 8.44
N GLY A 43 -4.13 -4.46 7.77
CA GLY A 43 -5.27 -3.55 7.87
C GLY A 43 -6.57 -4.25 7.50
N LEU A 44 -6.71 -4.73 6.26
CA LEU A 44 -7.99 -5.30 5.84
C LEU A 44 -8.33 -6.60 6.57
N THR A 45 -7.33 -7.44 6.84
CA THR A 45 -7.53 -8.67 7.61
C THR A 45 -8.00 -8.39 9.04
N SER A 46 -7.55 -7.28 9.65
CA SER A 46 -8.03 -6.86 10.97
C SER A 46 -9.51 -6.46 11.00
N LEU A 47 -10.11 -6.15 9.84
CA LEU A 47 -11.54 -5.91 9.68
C LEU A 47 -12.32 -7.17 9.29
N GLY A 48 -11.65 -8.34 9.21
CA GLY A 48 -12.27 -9.60 8.79
C GLY A 48 -12.54 -9.68 7.29
N ALA A 49 -11.94 -8.80 6.47
CA ALA A 49 -12.13 -8.76 5.03
C ALA A 49 -10.86 -9.21 4.28
N PRO A 50 -10.99 -9.91 3.12
CA PRO A 50 -9.86 -10.31 2.31
C PRO A 50 -9.52 -9.25 1.25
N LEU A 51 -8.24 -9.20 0.84
CA LEU A 51 -7.81 -8.37 -0.30
C LEU A 51 -8.22 -8.95 -1.66
N THR A 52 -8.54 -10.23 -1.72
CA THR A 52 -9.02 -10.90 -2.93
C THR A 52 -10.25 -11.72 -2.62
N HIS A 53 -11.16 -11.78 -3.59
CA HIS A 53 -12.35 -12.62 -3.50
C HIS A 53 -12.75 -13.03 -4.92
N ARG A 54 -13.10 -14.31 -5.11
CA ARG A 54 -13.37 -14.88 -6.45
C ARG A 54 -14.43 -14.09 -7.23
N GLU A 55 -15.38 -13.49 -6.54
CA GLU A 55 -16.47 -12.72 -7.15
C GLU A 55 -16.20 -11.22 -7.23
N HIS A 56 -15.34 -10.68 -6.35
CA HIS A 56 -15.20 -9.22 -6.16
C HIS A 56 -13.83 -8.67 -6.58
N ALA A 57 -12.74 -9.39 -6.32
CA ALA A 57 -11.40 -8.91 -6.60
C ALA A 57 -10.45 -10.06 -7.00
N HIS A 58 -9.96 -10.04 -8.23
CA HIS A 58 -9.08 -11.07 -8.81
C HIS A 58 -7.60 -10.74 -8.61
N GLY A 59 -7.29 -9.53 -8.16
CA GLY A 59 -5.94 -9.10 -7.88
C GLY A 59 -5.91 -7.91 -6.93
N VAL A 60 -4.69 -7.52 -6.56
CA VAL A 60 -4.42 -6.44 -5.61
C VAL A 60 -3.33 -5.56 -6.17
N VAL A 61 -3.50 -4.24 -6.08
CA VAL A 61 -2.46 -3.26 -6.41
C VAL A 61 -2.04 -2.54 -5.15
N PHE A 62 -0.77 -2.67 -4.78
CA PHE A 62 -0.13 -1.85 -3.76
C PHE A 62 0.45 -0.61 -4.44
N VAL A 63 0.01 0.58 -4.04
CA VAL A 63 0.43 1.84 -4.66
C VAL A 63 0.71 2.90 -3.61
N THR A 64 1.59 3.86 -3.93
CA THR A 64 1.86 5.03 -3.09
C THR A 64 1.02 6.21 -3.54
N GLY A 65 0.34 6.86 -2.58
CA GLY A 65 -0.32 8.15 -2.71
C GLY A 65 0.63 9.34 -2.70
N HIS A 66 1.92 9.10 -2.43
CA HIS A 66 2.94 10.14 -2.39
C HIS A 66 3.96 9.92 -3.49
N ALA A 67 4.06 10.90 -4.40
CA ALA A 67 5.08 10.92 -5.43
C ALA A 67 6.44 11.33 -4.85
N LYS A 68 7.52 10.85 -5.44
CA LYS A 68 8.85 11.40 -5.19
C LYS A 68 8.87 12.86 -5.69
N PRO A 69 9.57 13.79 -5.02
CA PRO A 69 9.72 15.15 -5.54
C PRO A 69 10.27 15.15 -6.98
N GLY A 70 9.54 15.81 -7.89
CA GLY A 70 9.88 15.87 -9.31
C GLY A 70 9.30 14.75 -10.19
N ASP A 71 8.54 13.82 -9.60
CA ASP A 71 7.77 12.80 -10.32
C ASP A 71 6.30 13.23 -10.44
N ALA A 72 5.65 12.90 -11.57
CA ALA A 72 4.22 13.10 -11.76
C ALA A 72 3.38 12.23 -10.80
N GLY A 73 3.97 11.16 -10.27
CA GLY A 73 3.31 10.24 -9.36
C GLY A 73 2.43 9.23 -10.08
N THR A 74 1.47 8.67 -9.35
CA THR A 74 0.54 7.69 -9.89
C THR A 74 -0.50 8.36 -10.80
N ASP A 75 -0.69 7.83 -12.01
CA ASP A 75 -1.85 8.15 -12.84
C ASP A 75 -3.10 7.47 -12.27
N TRP A 76 -3.82 8.18 -11.40
CA TRP A 76 -4.99 7.65 -10.72
C TRP A 76 -6.15 7.35 -11.67
N ARG A 77 -6.28 8.11 -12.77
CA ARG A 77 -7.35 7.91 -13.75
C ARG A 77 -7.15 6.62 -14.52
N GLN A 78 -5.93 6.36 -14.99
CA GLN A 78 -5.59 5.10 -15.63
C GLN A 78 -5.70 3.93 -14.66
N LEU A 79 -5.24 4.10 -13.41
CA LEU A 79 -5.32 3.08 -12.38
C LEU A 79 -6.79 2.74 -12.05
N ALA A 80 -7.67 3.73 -11.98
CA ALA A 80 -9.10 3.55 -11.75
C ALA A 80 -9.76 2.70 -12.84
N ALA A 81 -9.50 3.02 -14.12
CA ALA A 81 -10.00 2.24 -15.24
C ALA A 81 -9.48 0.80 -15.19
N THR A 82 -8.18 0.64 -14.93
CA THR A 82 -7.54 -0.69 -14.82
C THR A 82 -8.14 -1.51 -13.67
N ALA A 83 -8.33 -0.89 -12.50
CA ALA A 83 -8.89 -1.56 -11.33
C ALA A 83 -10.33 -2.00 -11.54
N ARG A 84 -11.15 -1.18 -12.21
CA ARG A 84 -12.52 -1.56 -12.59
C ARG A 84 -12.51 -2.75 -13.56
N ASP A 85 -11.76 -2.63 -14.65
CA ASP A 85 -11.83 -3.59 -15.77
C ASP A 85 -11.21 -4.95 -15.38
N ALA A 86 -10.17 -4.95 -14.55
CA ALA A 86 -9.50 -6.16 -14.06
C ALA A 86 -9.99 -6.62 -12.66
N LYS A 87 -10.99 -5.95 -12.08
CA LYS A 87 -11.52 -6.24 -10.73
C LYS A 87 -10.41 -6.32 -9.68
N LEU A 88 -9.75 -5.19 -9.41
CA LEU A 88 -8.62 -5.12 -8.50
C LEU A 88 -9.00 -4.39 -7.21
N THR A 89 -8.51 -4.89 -6.08
CA THR A 89 -8.48 -4.12 -4.83
C THR A 89 -7.29 -3.18 -4.84
N LEU A 90 -7.54 -1.89 -4.63
CA LEU A 90 -6.50 -0.87 -4.49
C LEU A 90 -6.09 -0.72 -3.02
N VAL A 91 -4.79 -0.84 -2.75
CA VAL A 91 -4.20 -0.62 -1.42
C VAL A 91 -3.25 0.57 -1.50
N ILE A 92 -3.70 1.71 -1.00
CA ILE A 92 -3.02 3.00 -1.15
C ILE A 92 -2.26 3.35 0.14
N TYR A 93 -0.93 3.42 0.04
CA TYR A 93 -0.04 3.83 1.12
C TYR A 93 0.24 5.31 1.04
N MET A 94 0.51 5.97 2.17
CA MET A 94 0.95 7.38 2.19
C MET A 94 0.01 8.34 1.43
N GLY A 95 -1.28 8.00 1.30
CA GLY A 95 -2.25 8.76 0.51
C GLY A 95 -3.07 9.78 1.30
N VAL A 96 -2.97 9.80 2.64
CA VAL A 96 -3.84 10.62 3.51
C VAL A 96 -3.76 12.11 3.15
N SER A 97 -2.57 12.64 2.91
CA SER A 97 -2.40 14.07 2.57
C SER A 97 -2.98 14.45 1.20
N GLY A 98 -3.12 13.48 0.29
CA GLY A 98 -3.64 13.67 -1.07
C GLY A 98 -5.03 13.08 -1.29
N ALA A 99 -5.74 12.71 -0.21
CA ALA A 99 -6.94 11.88 -0.29
C ALA A 99 -8.02 12.47 -1.20
N SER A 100 -8.26 13.79 -1.14
CA SER A 100 -9.26 14.46 -1.98
C SER A 100 -8.92 14.42 -3.47
N THR A 101 -7.64 14.56 -3.84
CA THR A 101 -7.20 14.43 -5.23
C THR A 101 -7.33 12.99 -5.71
N ILE A 102 -6.88 12.04 -4.89
CA ILE A 102 -6.98 10.60 -5.19
C ILE A 102 -8.45 10.22 -5.41
N GLU A 103 -9.35 10.64 -4.52
CA GLU A 103 -10.79 10.42 -4.65
C GLU A 103 -11.33 10.97 -5.97
N GLN A 104 -11.09 12.26 -6.26
CA GLN A 104 -11.58 12.91 -7.48
C GLN A 104 -11.13 12.20 -8.75
N GLU A 105 -9.87 11.75 -8.79
CA GLU A 105 -9.34 11.06 -9.97
C GLU A 105 -9.80 9.61 -10.05
N LEU A 106 -9.92 8.90 -8.92
CA LEU A 106 -10.46 7.55 -8.88
C LEU A 106 -11.92 7.51 -9.36
N LEU A 107 -12.73 8.50 -8.99
CA LEU A 107 -14.14 8.63 -9.42
C LEU A 107 -14.30 8.84 -10.93
N THR A 108 -13.24 9.14 -11.67
CA THR A 108 -13.29 9.19 -13.14
C THR A 108 -13.39 7.80 -13.78
N GLY A 109 -13.00 6.75 -13.06
CA GLY A 109 -13.01 5.36 -13.54
C GLY A 109 -13.76 4.38 -12.65
N LEU A 110 -13.83 4.62 -11.33
CA LEU A 110 -14.52 3.77 -10.38
C LEU A 110 -15.95 4.27 -10.12
N PRO A 111 -16.93 3.36 -9.94
CA PRO A 111 -18.26 3.72 -9.46
C PRO A 111 -18.21 4.47 -8.11
N ALA A 112 -19.10 5.45 -7.92
CA ALA A 112 -19.15 6.24 -6.69
C ALA A 112 -19.58 5.44 -5.45
N ASP A 113 -20.18 4.27 -5.65
CA ASP A 113 -20.54 3.29 -4.62
C ASP A 113 -19.45 2.23 -4.40
N THR A 114 -18.25 2.40 -4.96
CA THR A 114 -17.11 1.51 -4.68
C THR A 114 -16.80 1.52 -3.18
N PRO A 115 -16.83 0.36 -2.48
CA PRO A 115 -16.55 0.32 -1.05
C PRO A 115 -15.13 0.77 -0.72
N VAL A 116 -14.99 1.61 0.30
CA VAL A 116 -13.71 2.12 0.78
C VAL A 116 -13.55 1.83 2.27
N ALA A 117 -12.35 1.42 2.67
CA ALA A 117 -11.94 1.35 4.06
C ALA A 117 -10.71 2.22 4.28
N VAL A 118 -10.75 3.10 5.27
CA VAL A 118 -9.59 3.87 5.75
C VAL A 118 -9.22 3.34 7.12
N ILE A 119 -7.97 2.90 7.29
CA ILE A 119 -7.51 2.22 8.50
C ILE A 119 -6.30 2.95 9.05
N GLN A 120 -6.40 3.37 10.31
CA GLN A 120 -5.36 4.05 11.07
C GLN A 120 -4.86 3.13 12.17
N HIS A 121 -3.54 3.05 12.36
CA HIS A 121 -2.90 2.23 13.40
C HIS A 121 -3.31 0.75 13.33
N ALA A 122 -3.33 0.19 12.12
CA ALA A 122 -3.66 -1.22 11.89
C ALA A 122 -2.86 -2.15 12.83
N SER A 123 -3.53 -3.16 13.40
CA SER A 123 -2.99 -4.15 14.36
C SER A 123 -2.56 -3.64 15.74
N LEU A 124 -2.67 -2.32 16.00
CA LEU A 124 -2.39 -1.76 17.32
C LEU A 124 -3.66 -1.66 18.17
N ALA A 125 -3.51 -1.58 19.49
CA ALA A 125 -4.62 -1.51 20.44
C ALA A 125 -5.57 -0.32 20.21
N HIS A 126 -5.06 0.77 19.64
CA HIS A 126 -5.82 1.99 19.33
C HIS A 126 -6.15 2.11 17.83
N GLN A 127 -6.30 0.98 17.13
CA GLN A 127 -6.76 0.94 15.74
C GLN A 127 -8.07 1.71 15.58
N ARG A 128 -8.15 2.55 14.54
CA ARG A 128 -9.36 3.26 14.13
C ARG A 128 -9.61 2.99 12.66
N HIS A 129 -10.87 2.93 12.26
CA HIS A 129 -11.21 2.75 10.86
C HIS A 129 -12.53 3.46 10.54
N ALA A 130 -12.70 3.75 9.26
CA ALA A 130 -13.96 4.15 8.64
C ALA A 130 -14.20 3.27 7.41
N VAL A 131 -15.44 2.84 7.21
CA VAL A 131 -15.87 2.02 6.07
C VAL A 131 -17.15 2.62 5.51
N THR A 132 -17.30 2.61 4.19
CA THR A 132 -18.52 3.01 3.47
C THR A 132 -19.34 1.80 3.05
#